data_AF-A0A1V4DKV1-F1
#
_entry.id   AF-A0A1V4DKV1-F1
#
_cell.length_a   1.000
_cell.length_b   1.000
_cell.length_c   1.000
_cell.angle_alpha   90.00
_cell.angle_beta   90.00
_cell.angle_gamma   90.00
#
_symmetry.space_group_name_H-M   'P 1'
#
loop_
_entity.id
_entity.type
_entity.pdbx_description
1 polymer ?
#
loop_
_entity_poly.entity_id
_entity_poly.type
_entity_poly.pdbx_seq_one_letter_code
_entity_poly.pdbx_strand_id
1 'polypeptide(L)'
;TLAHDHTTVYTGTLSLTTHPWLAHHSVFDTPILPGTAYLDLALHAADHTGRTTIDELLLHAPLVLPENGGVQVQIIVTGSDQSTVEIYSRPDGDTGDWTRNATAVLVKDDAEPGLDLTGWPPVGAERIDLGTAYDRLTEAGLHYGPAFRGLRAAWRRGDELFAEVALPENERADVADFGVHPALLDAALHGAALHWLDGTPSGHSNLPFAWGGVRLHAVAATELRVRVRLGDTGSLSLEAADPTGAPVVSIDQLQVRPVAADQLYAGSAKHDGLYRVEWSPLDLVPAAREVWAVLGDRTLYDELRQTVTASFYEDLTTLTAAISAADNAADNAADPVPDLIVLPIPTHPSHEPDDRNPVGAAHVMLEHTLHTLQTYLADDRLADTRLLVLTAA
;
A
#
# COMPACT_ATOMS: atom_id res chain seq x y z
N THR A 1 25.14 -18.96 0.78
CA THR A 1 25.77 -17.67 0.41
C THR A 1 26.59 -17.84 -0.85
N LEU A 2 26.39 -16.96 -1.83
CA LEU A 2 27.13 -16.90 -3.07
C LEU A 2 28.50 -16.27 -2.82
N ALA A 3 29.53 -16.82 -3.47
CA ALA A 3 30.92 -16.47 -3.17
C ALA A 3 31.36 -15.09 -3.70
N HIS A 4 30.64 -14.50 -4.65
CA HIS A 4 31.10 -13.28 -5.35
C HIS A 4 30.59 -11.97 -4.75
N ASP A 5 29.46 -11.98 -4.05
CA ASP A 5 28.78 -10.77 -3.54
C ASP A 5 28.19 -10.94 -2.13
N HIS A 6 28.46 -12.06 -1.47
CA HIS A 6 27.91 -12.39 -0.15
C HIS A 6 26.38 -12.49 -0.10
N THR A 7 25.71 -12.63 -1.26
CA THR A 7 24.26 -12.85 -1.34
C THR A 7 23.90 -14.19 -0.68
N THR A 8 22.91 -14.21 0.20
CA THR A 8 22.38 -15.47 0.75
C THR A 8 21.07 -15.81 0.06
N VAL A 9 20.95 -17.07 -0.36
CA VAL A 9 19.77 -17.56 -1.07
C VAL A 9 19.20 -18.72 -0.27
N TYR A 10 17.93 -18.59 0.10
CA TYR A 10 17.13 -19.68 0.65
C TYR A 10 16.17 -20.18 -0.44
N THR A 11 15.93 -21.48 -0.45
CA THR A 11 15.01 -22.11 -1.40
C THR A 11 14.10 -23.06 -0.66
N GLY A 12 12.82 -23.08 -1.01
CA GLY A 12 11.84 -24.00 -0.46
C GLY A 12 10.72 -24.27 -1.44
N THR A 13 9.80 -25.15 -1.03
CA THR A 13 8.57 -25.43 -1.80
C THR A 13 7.39 -25.34 -0.86
N LEU A 14 6.39 -24.54 -1.24
CA LEU A 14 5.10 -24.44 -0.55
C LEU A 14 4.09 -25.31 -1.28
N SER A 15 3.34 -26.13 -0.54
CA SER A 15 2.27 -26.97 -1.07
C SER A 15 1.23 -27.21 0.01
N LEU A 16 -0.03 -27.29 -0.40
CA LEU A 16 -1.13 -27.65 0.50
C LEU A 16 -1.00 -29.09 1.05
N THR A 17 -0.16 -29.94 0.42
CA THR A 17 0.11 -31.29 0.92
C THR A 17 1.09 -31.28 2.10
N THR A 18 2.13 -30.45 2.04
CA THR A 18 3.17 -30.37 3.08
C THR A 18 2.82 -29.36 4.18
N HIS A 19 2.03 -28.35 3.86
CA HIS A 19 1.56 -27.32 4.79
C HIS A 19 0.03 -27.19 4.70
N PRO A 20 -0.75 -28.15 5.22
CA PRO A 20 -2.20 -28.19 5.03
C PRO A 20 -2.93 -26.98 5.59
N TRP A 21 -2.37 -26.32 6.61
CA TRP A 21 -2.94 -25.09 7.17
C TRP A 21 -3.06 -23.98 6.14
N LEU A 22 -2.20 -23.93 5.11
CA LEU A 22 -2.29 -22.92 4.05
C LEU A 22 -3.60 -22.97 3.26
N ALA A 23 -4.26 -24.12 3.19
CA ALA A 23 -5.56 -24.27 2.52
C ALA A 23 -6.70 -23.57 3.29
N HIS A 24 -6.45 -23.18 4.54
CA HIS A 24 -7.41 -22.53 5.42
C HIS A 24 -7.32 -20.99 5.37
N HIS A 25 -6.57 -20.42 4.42
CA HIS A 25 -6.56 -18.99 4.14
C HIS A 25 -6.81 -18.75 2.66
N SER A 26 -8.04 -18.37 2.35
CA SER A 26 -8.46 -18.11 0.97
C SER A 26 -9.15 -16.76 0.85
N VAL A 27 -8.91 -16.07 -0.26
CA VAL A 27 -9.58 -14.81 -0.62
C VAL A 27 -10.35 -15.02 -1.90
N PHE A 28 -11.65 -14.74 -1.90
CA PHE A 28 -12.58 -15.05 -2.99
C PHE A 28 -12.40 -16.49 -3.51
N ASP A 29 -12.52 -17.45 -2.59
CA ASP A 29 -12.33 -18.89 -2.81
C ASP A 29 -10.96 -19.32 -3.39
N THR A 30 -9.97 -18.42 -3.43
CA THR A 30 -8.63 -18.69 -3.95
C THR A 30 -7.63 -18.83 -2.78
N PRO A 31 -7.01 -20.00 -2.58
CA PRO A 31 -5.95 -20.16 -1.58
C PRO A 31 -4.75 -19.27 -1.94
N ILE A 32 -4.42 -18.36 -1.03
CA ILE A 32 -3.27 -17.47 -1.18
C ILE A 32 -2.39 -17.51 0.05
N LEU A 33 -1.08 -17.35 -0.13
CA LEU A 33 -0.15 -17.20 0.98
C LEU A 33 -0.51 -15.94 1.78
N PRO A 34 -0.80 -16.04 3.10
CA PRO A 34 -1.12 -14.86 3.90
C PRO A 34 0.07 -13.92 4.00
N GLY A 35 -0.21 -12.62 4.16
CA GLY A 35 0.82 -11.59 4.36
C GLY A 35 1.77 -11.91 5.53
N THR A 36 1.24 -12.51 6.60
CA THR A 36 2.02 -12.92 7.78
C THR A 36 3.01 -14.05 7.50
N ALA A 37 2.81 -14.87 6.46
CA ALA A 37 3.78 -15.87 6.07
C ALA A 37 4.98 -15.23 5.35
N TYR A 38 4.78 -14.19 4.53
CA TYR A 38 5.91 -13.41 4.00
C TYR A 38 6.74 -12.76 5.10
N LEU A 39 6.05 -12.26 6.14
CA LEU A 39 6.69 -11.67 7.29
C LEU A 39 7.56 -12.69 8.05
N ASP A 40 7.03 -13.89 8.30
CA ASP A 40 7.79 -14.97 8.94
C ASP A 40 8.98 -15.42 8.08
N LEU A 41 8.82 -15.56 6.76
CA LEU A 41 9.92 -15.85 5.84
C LEU A 41 11.02 -14.77 5.89
N ALA A 42 10.63 -13.49 5.96
CA ALA A 42 11.57 -12.38 6.08
C ALA A 42 12.28 -12.37 7.44
N LEU A 43 11.56 -12.66 8.54
CA LEU A 43 12.13 -12.79 9.88
C LEU A 43 13.13 -13.95 9.97
N HIS A 44 12.79 -15.10 9.38
CA HIS A 44 13.68 -16.27 9.30
C HIS A 44 14.96 -15.93 8.52
N ALA A 45 14.82 -15.22 7.40
CA ALA A 45 15.97 -14.75 6.63
C ALA A 45 16.81 -13.72 7.41
N ALA A 46 16.17 -12.90 8.26
CA ALA A 46 16.82 -11.89 9.08
C ALA A 46 17.65 -12.48 10.23
N ASP A 47 17.22 -13.58 10.84
CA ASP A 47 17.87 -14.24 11.98
C ASP A 47 19.37 -14.52 11.73
N HIS A 48 19.71 -14.92 10.50
CA HIS A 48 21.08 -15.23 10.10
C HIS A 48 21.95 -13.99 9.77
N THR A 49 21.35 -12.79 9.78
CA THR A 49 22.03 -11.53 9.45
C THR A 49 22.42 -10.71 10.68
N GLY A 50 21.98 -11.12 11.88
CA GLY A 50 22.13 -10.33 13.11
C GLY A 50 21.24 -9.09 13.18
N ARG A 51 20.25 -8.98 12.27
CA ARG A 51 19.22 -7.94 12.25
C ARG A 51 17.92 -8.56 12.71
N THR A 52 17.30 -7.95 13.71
CA THR A 52 16.11 -8.47 14.39
C THR A 52 14.83 -7.73 13.98
N THR A 53 14.96 -6.73 13.10
CA THR A 53 13.87 -5.81 12.76
C THR A 53 13.72 -5.67 11.26
N ILE A 54 12.46 -5.73 10.83
CA ILE A 54 12.04 -5.40 9.47
C ILE A 54 11.57 -3.95 9.51
N ASP A 55 12.33 -3.06 8.88
CA ASP A 55 11.98 -1.64 8.77
C ASP A 55 10.77 -1.45 7.86
N GLU A 56 10.78 -2.15 6.72
CA GLU A 56 9.68 -2.15 5.76
C GLU A 56 9.55 -3.54 5.12
N LEU A 57 8.32 -4.00 4.92
CA LEU A 57 7.98 -5.11 4.03
C LEU A 57 6.85 -4.67 3.10
N LEU A 58 6.97 -4.93 1.80
CA LEU A 58 5.98 -4.60 0.78
C LEU A 58 5.60 -5.87 0.01
N LEU A 59 4.30 -6.13 -0.15
CA LEU A 59 3.81 -7.16 -1.07
C LEU A 59 3.58 -6.56 -2.46
N HIS A 60 4.20 -7.16 -3.47
CA HIS A 60 4.08 -6.77 -4.88
C HIS A 60 3.03 -7.58 -5.61
N ALA A 61 2.97 -8.88 -5.36
CA ALA A 61 2.07 -9.81 -6.05
C ALA A 61 1.66 -10.97 -5.13
N PRO A 62 0.37 -11.34 -5.11
CA PRO A 62 -0.11 -12.48 -4.32
C PRO A 62 0.52 -13.79 -4.82
N LEU A 63 0.84 -14.70 -3.91
CA LEU A 63 1.23 -16.07 -4.25
C LEU A 63 0.00 -16.97 -4.08
N VAL A 64 -0.60 -17.34 -5.21
CA VAL A 64 -1.70 -18.30 -5.28
C VAL A 64 -1.14 -19.72 -5.11
N LEU A 65 -1.75 -20.50 -4.21
CA LEU A 65 -1.33 -21.86 -3.93
C LEU A 65 -2.21 -22.83 -4.74
N PRO A 66 -1.64 -23.63 -5.65
CA PRO A 66 -2.42 -24.56 -6.45
C PRO A 66 -2.96 -25.69 -5.57
N GLU A 67 -4.16 -26.18 -5.90
CA GLU A 67 -4.77 -27.34 -5.23
C GLU A 67 -3.87 -28.59 -5.28
N ASN A 68 -3.14 -28.74 -6.40
CA ASN A 68 -2.24 -29.86 -6.64
C ASN A 68 -0.84 -29.36 -7.02
N GLY A 69 0.18 -30.06 -6.53
CA GLY A 69 1.59 -29.67 -6.74
C GLY A 69 2.07 -28.67 -5.68
N GLY A 70 3.07 -27.87 -6.04
CA GLY A 70 3.63 -26.87 -5.15
C GLY A 70 4.12 -25.64 -5.90
N VAL A 71 4.65 -24.69 -5.15
CA VAL A 71 5.26 -23.47 -5.64
C VAL A 71 6.68 -23.41 -5.08
N GLN A 72 7.65 -23.28 -5.97
CA GLN A 72 9.04 -23.03 -5.60
C GLN A 72 9.13 -21.60 -5.06
N VAL A 73 9.82 -21.42 -3.94
CA VAL A 73 10.07 -20.12 -3.32
C VAL A 73 11.58 -19.90 -3.24
N GLN A 74 12.01 -18.70 -3.58
CA GLN A 74 13.38 -18.24 -3.43
C GLN A 74 13.40 -16.95 -2.62
N ILE A 75 14.25 -16.91 -1.60
CA ILE A 75 14.47 -15.73 -0.77
C ILE A 75 15.91 -15.29 -0.96
N ILE A 76 16.10 -14.06 -1.41
CA ILE A 76 17.41 -13.49 -1.72
C ILE A 76 17.70 -12.39 -0.70
N VAL A 77 18.81 -12.52 0.02
CA VAL A 77 19.28 -11.55 1.00
C VAL A 77 20.58 -10.93 0.50
N THR A 78 20.58 -9.62 0.32
CA THR A 78 21.71 -8.82 -0.19
C THR A 78 22.02 -7.66 0.77
N GLY A 79 23.24 -7.13 0.71
CA GLY A 79 23.65 -5.95 1.49
C GLY A 79 24.21 -6.27 2.89
N SER A 80 25.23 -5.50 3.31
CA SER A 80 25.99 -5.75 4.55
C SER A 80 25.55 -4.91 5.75
N ASP A 81 25.09 -3.67 5.54
CA ASP A 81 24.71 -2.70 6.60
C ASP A 81 23.20 -2.47 6.66
N GLN A 82 22.57 -2.28 5.51
CA GLN A 82 21.13 -2.38 5.29
C GLN A 82 20.92 -3.59 4.38
N SER A 83 20.34 -4.66 4.93
CA SER A 83 20.13 -5.87 4.16
C SER A 83 18.74 -5.84 3.52
N THR A 84 18.67 -6.07 2.22
CA THR A 84 17.41 -6.19 1.49
C THR A 84 17.07 -7.67 1.32
N VAL A 85 15.80 -8.00 1.52
CA VAL A 85 15.23 -9.33 1.29
C VAL A 85 14.27 -9.24 0.12
N GLU A 86 14.40 -10.14 -0.84
CA GLU A 86 13.47 -10.27 -1.95
C GLU A 86 12.90 -11.70 -1.96
N ILE A 87 11.58 -11.83 -2.00
CA ILE A 87 10.87 -13.11 -2.00
C ILE A 87 10.25 -13.31 -3.38
N TYR A 88 10.64 -14.40 -4.02
CA TYR A 88 10.18 -14.81 -5.34
C TYR A 88 9.46 -16.15 -5.28
N SER A 89 8.53 -16.36 -6.21
CA SER A 89 7.88 -17.64 -6.40
C SER A 89 7.71 -18.01 -7.85
N ARG A 90 7.60 -19.32 -8.10
CA ARG A 90 7.28 -19.89 -9.40
C ARG A 90 6.56 -21.23 -9.20
N PRO A 91 5.53 -21.57 -9.99
CA PRO A 91 4.92 -22.89 -9.94
C PRO A 91 5.95 -24.01 -10.08
N ASP A 92 5.81 -25.07 -9.29
CA ASP A 92 6.73 -26.21 -9.34
C ASP A 92 6.58 -26.96 -10.67
N GLY A 93 7.71 -27.34 -11.28
CA GLY A 93 7.75 -27.94 -12.61
C GLY A 93 7.62 -26.94 -13.78
N ASP A 94 7.42 -25.64 -13.53
CA ASP A 94 7.50 -24.60 -14.57
C ASP A 94 8.96 -24.14 -14.76
N THR A 95 9.34 -23.89 -16.01
CA THR A 95 10.64 -23.28 -16.36
C THR A 95 10.53 -21.81 -16.72
N GLY A 96 9.34 -21.22 -16.55
CA GLY A 96 9.07 -19.80 -16.76
C GLY A 96 9.76 -18.88 -15.75
N ASP A 97 9.41 -17.60 -15.84
CA ASP A 97 9.98 -16.53 -15.02
C ASP A 97 9.51 -16.59 -13.56
N TRP A 98 10.37 -16.10 -12.67
CA TRP A 98 10.03 -15.92 -11.26
C TRP A 98 9.18 -14.68 -11.07
N THR A 99 8.14 -14.78 -10.25
CA THR A 99 7.33 -13.63 -9.81
C THR A 99 7.92 -13.08 -8.53
N ARG A 100 8.20 -11.78 -8.47
CA ARG A 100 8.58 -11.11 -7.22
C ARG A 100 7.33 -10.87 -6.39
N ASN A 101 7.21 -11.54 -5.25
CA ASN A 101 6.03 -11.43 -4.39
C ASN A 101 6.19 -10.38 -3.30
N ALA A 102 7.39 -10.25 -2.72
CA ALA A 102 7.62 -9.30 -1.64
C ALA A 102 9.06 -8.77 -1.63
N THR A 103 9.23 -7.58 -1.08
CA THR A 103 10.54 -7.04 -0.69
C THR A 103 10.52 -6.58 0.75
N ALA A 104 11.63 -6.71 1.45
CA ALA A 104 11.79 -6.19 2.80
C ALA A 104 13.16 -5.54 3.01
N VAL A 105 13.20 -4.59 3.95
CA VAL A 105 14.40 -3.91 4.40
C VAL A 105 14.66 -4.31 5.85
N LEU A 106 15.83 -4.86 6.12
CA LEU A 106 16.26 -5.26 7.44
C LEU A 106 17.17 -4.19 8.04
N VAL A 107 16.88 -3.83 9.29
CA VAL A 107 17.68 -2.88 10.07
C VAL A 107 18.07 -3.50 11.40
N LYS A 108 19.12 -2.94 12.00
CA LYS A 108 19.42 -3.21 13.39
C LYS A 108 18.61 -2.25 14.24
N ASP A 109 17.80 -2.79 15.14
CA ASP A 109 17.10 -2.01 16.15
C ASP A 109 17.23 -2.73 17.49
N ASP A 110 17.73 -1.99 18.48
CA ASP A 110 17.94 -2.46 19.86
C ASP A 110 16.91 -1.79 20.81
N ALA A 111 15.83 -1.20 20.28
CA ALA A 111 14.79 -0.57 21.08
C ALA A 111 14.05 -1.59 21.97
N GLU A 112 13.98 -1.29 23.27
CA GLU A 112 13.21 -2.09 24.22
C GLU A 112 11.70 -1.92 23.99
N PRO A 113 10.91 -3.00 24.04
CA PRO A 113 9.46 -2.93 23.88
C PRO A 113 8.80 -2.14 25.02
N GLY A 114 8.14 -1.03 24.68
CA GLY A 114 7.32 -0.23 25.60
C GLY A 114 5.92 -0.81 25.90
N LEU A 115 5.79 -2.14 25.90
CA LEU A 115 4.51 -2.85 25.93
C LEU A 115 4.10 -3.26 27.34
N ASP A 116 2.88 -2.92 27.76
CA ASP A 116 2.23 -3.48 28.95
C ASP A 116 0.85 -4.06 28.60
N LEU A 117 0.77 -5.40 28.55
CA LEU A 117 -0.45 -6.18 28.36
C LEU A 117 -0.71 -7.13 29.54
N THR A 118 -0.24 -6.76 30.74
CA THR A 118 -0.42 -7.57 31.95
C THR A 118 -1.84 -7.49 32.52
N GLY A 119 -2.48 -6.30 32.45
CA GLY A 119 -3.86 -6.09 32.87
C GLY A 119 -4.86 -6.53 31.80
N TRP A 120 -5.57 -7.64 32.04
CA TRP A 120 -6.47 -8.25 31.04
C TRP A 120 -7.78 -8.81 31.62
N PRO A 121 -8.95 -8.61 30.97
CA PRO A 121 -9.14 -7.73 29.81
C PRO A 121 -8.86 -6.26 30.18
N PRO A 122 -8.51 -5.40 29.22
CA PRO A 122 -8.14 -4.03 29.50
C PRO A 122 -9.27 -3.27 30.19
N VAL A 123 -8.93 -2.51 31.24
CA VAL A 123 -9.90 -1.71 32.00
C VAL A 123 -10.59 -0.71 31.07
N GLY A 124 -11.93 -0.66 31.14
CA GLY A 124 -12.74 0.25 30.34
C GLY A 124 -12.94 -0.20 28.88
N ALA A 125 -12.52 -1.41 28.50
CA ALA A 125 -12.82 -1.97 27.19
C ALA A 125 -14.15 -2.74 27.18
N GLU A 126 -14.97 -2.48 26.17
CA GLU A 126 -16.27 -3.13 25.95
C GLU A 126 -16.09 -4.40 25.11
N ARG A 127 -16.78 -5.48 25.45
CA ARG A 127 -16.65 -6.74 24.73
C ARG A 127 -17.33 -6.68 23.37
N ILE A 128 -16.67 -7.17 22.33
CA ILE A 128 -17.22 -7.34 20.99
C ILE A 128 -17.84 -8.74 20.88
N ASP A 129 -19.06 -8.82 20.35
CA ASP A 129 -19.68 -10.11 20.02
C ASP A 129 -19.05 -10.67 18.73
N LEU A 130 -18.59 -11.92 18.82
CA LEU A 130 -17.92 -12.63 17.74
C LEU A 130 -18.80 -13.71 17.10
N GLY A 131 -20.06 -13.87 17.53
CA GLY A 131 -20.92 -14.98 17.12
C GLY A 131 -21.05 -15.16 15.60
N THR A 132 -21.08 -14.06 14.84
CA THR A 132 -21.17 -14.07 13.37
C THR A 132 -19.92 -13.51 12.69
N ALA A 133 -18.80 -13.37 13.42
CA ALA A 133 -17.61 -12.68 12.93
C ALA A 133 -17.03 -13.35 11.67
N TYR A 134 -16.79 -14.65 11.71
CA TYR A 134 -16.23 -15.38 10.56
C TYR A 134 -17.21 -15.50 9.40
N ASP A 135 -18.52 -15.51 9.66
CA ASP A 135 -19.53 -15.51 8.60
C ASP A 135 -19.50 -14.19 7.83
N ARG A 136 -19.41 -13.05 8.54
CA ARG A 136 -19.25 -11.72 7.92
C ARG A 136 -17.95 -11.59 7.13
N LEU A 137 -16.84 -12.13 7.64
CA LEU A 137 -15.57 -12.16 6.90
C LEU A 137 -15.71 -13.01 5.63
N THR A 138 -16.38 -14.16 5.72
CA THR A 138 -16.66 -15.03 4.57
C THR A 138 -17.52 -14.31 3.52
N GLU A 139 -18.56 -13.59 3.93
CA GLU A 139 -19.40 -12.78 3.03
C GLU A 139 -18.62 -11.67 2.32
N ALA A 140 -17.55 -11.15 2.94
CA ALA A 140 -16.64 -10.19 2.34
C ALA A 140 -15.61 -10.82 1.38
N GLY A 141 -15.57 -12.16 1.29
CA GLY A 141 -14.60 -12.90 0.50
C GLY A 141 -13.35 -13.32 1.25
N LEU A 142 -13.30 -13.19 2.59
CA LEU A 142 -12.21 -13.69 3.43
C LEU A 142 -12.62 -15.04 4.06
N HIS A 143 -12.15 -16.12 3.47
CA HIS A 143 -12.48 -17.48 3.87
C HIS A 143 -11.38 -18.04 4.78
N TYR A 144 -11.62 -17.95 6.08
CA TYR A 144 -10.75 -18.57 7.08
C TYR A 144 -11.27 -19.95 7.46
N GLY A 145 -10.45 -20.98 7.23
CA GLY A 145 -10.65 -22.35 7.70
C GLY A 145 -10.14 -22.55 9.14
N PRO A 146 -10.23 -23.77 9.69
CA PRO A 146 -9.96 -24.05 11.09
C PRO A 146 -8.61 -23.56 11.62
N ALA A 147 -7.54 -23.61 10.82
CA ALA A 147 -6.20 -23.18 11.23
C ALA A 147 -6.10 -21.66 11.49
N PHE A 148 -6.89 -20.86 10.78
CA PHE A 148 -6.89 -19.39 10.89
C PHE A 148 -7.99 -18.86 11.82
N ARG A 149 -8.89 -19.70 12.32
CA ARG A 149 -9.97 -19.27 13.25
C ARG A 149 -9.48 -19.15 14.70
N GLY A 150 -8.37 -18.44 14.91
CA GLY A 150 -7.70 -18.32 16.20
C GLY A 150 -8.29 -17.28 17.16
N LEU A 151 -9.09 -16.32 16.68
CA LEU A 151 -9.69 -15.27 17.51
C LEU A 151 -10.68 -15.84 18.54
N ARG A 152 -10.40 -15.65 19.84
CA ARG A 152 -11.19 -16.19 20.96
C ARG A 152 -12.09 -15.17 21.63
N ALA A 153 -11.58 -13.96 21.81
CA ALA A 153 -12.30 -12.86 22.43
C ALA A 153 -11.76 -11.55 21.88
N ALA A 154 -12.62 -10.54 21.80
CA ALA A 154 -12.23 -9.20 21.41
C ALA A 154 -12.94 -8.14 22.25
N TRP A 155 -12.28 -7.00 22.41
CA TRP A 155 -12.80 -5.84 23.12
C TRP A 155 -12.43 -4.55 22.38
N ARG A 156 -13.17 -3.47 22.64
CA ARG A 156 -12.92 -2.14 22.10
C ARG A 156 -12.85 -1.09 23.19
N ARG A 157 -11.91 -0.15 23.06
CA ARG A 157 -11.84 1.06 23.88
C ARG A 157 -11.43 2.23 22.99
N GLY A 158 -12.40 3.05 22.58
CA GLY A 158 -12.15 4.14 21.63
C GLY A 158 -11.70 3.62 20.25
N ASP A 159 -10.49 4.01 19.85
CA ASP A 159 -9.75 3.60 18.65
C ASP A 159 -8.87 2.35 18.86
N GLU A 160 -8.80 1.84 20.10
CA GLU A 160 -8.08 0.62 20.43
C GLU A 160 -8.98 -0.62 20.34
N LEU A 161 -8.48 -1.65 19.66
CA LEU A 161 -9.03 -3.00 19.65
C LEU A 161 -8.10 -3.93 20.43
N PHE A 162 -8.69 -4.85 21.16
CA PHE A 162 -7.97 -5.84 21.93
C PHE A 162 -8.47 -7.23 21.58
N ALA A 163 -7.57 -8.21 21.51
CA ALA A 163 -7.94 -9.58 21.18
C ALA A 163 -7.16 -10.61 21.99
N GLU A 164 -7.83 -11.70 22.35
CA GLU A 164 -7.20 -12.97 22.71
C GLU A 164 -7.22 -13.87 21.49
N VAL A 165 -6.05 -14.39 21.13
CA VAL A 165 -5.87 -15.25 19.96
C VAL A 165 -5.13 -16.51 20.40
N ALA A 166 -5.56 -17.66 19.93
CA ALA A 166 -4.89 -18.92 20.22
C ALA A 166 -4.73 -19.74 18.93
N LEU A 167 -3.52 -20.22 18.70
CA LEU A 167 -3.20 -21.15 17.64
C LEU A 167 -3.98 -22.46 17.90
N PRO A 168 -4.75 -22.96 16.93
CA PRO A 168 -5.46 -24.24 17.08
C PRO A 168 -4.51 -25.38 17.42
N GLU A 169 -4.96 -26.31 18.28
CA GLU A 169 -4.09 -27.37 18.84
C GLU A 169 -3.36 -28.19 17.76
N ASN A 170 -4.02 -28.44 16.64
CA ASN A 170 -3.47 -29.22 15.52
C ASN A 170 -2.26 -28.56 14.85
N GLU A 171 -2.10 -27.24 14.99
CA GLU A 171 -1.02 -26.46 14.38
C GLU A 171 0.12 -26.17 15.37
N ARG A 172 0.01 -26.65 16.63
CA ARG A 172 1.00 -26.34 17.68
C ARG A 172 2.28 -27.18 17.63
N ALA A 173 2.27 -28.29 16.90
CA ALA A 173 3.40 -29.23 16.89
C ALA A 173 4.71 -28.59 16.41
N ASP A 174 4.63 -27.74 15.39
CA ASP A 174 5.80 -27.14 14.73
C ASP A 174 5.93 -25.63 15.04
N VAL A 175 5.24 -25.14 16.08
CA VAL A 175 5.21 -23.70 16.41
C VAL A 175 6.59 -23.11 16.70
N ALA A 176 7.53 -23.94 17.13
CA ALA A 176 8.91 -23.54 17.43
C ALA A 176 9.76 -23.28 16.17
N ASP A 177 9.32 -23.75 15.00
CA ASP A 177 10.03 -23.54 13.73
C ASP A 177 9.69 -22.17 13.10
N PHE A 178 8.71 -21.47 13.65
CA PHE A 178 8.29 -20.14 13.22
C PHE A 178 8.80 -19.06 14.18
N GLY A 179 9.06 -17.86 13.64
CA GLY A 179 9.23 -16.67 14.49
C GLY A 179 7.93 -16.40 15.24
N VAL A 180 6.84 -16.23 14.49
CA VAL A 180 5.47 -16.32 14.98
C VAL A 180 4.66 -17.09 13.94
N HIS A 181 3.93 -18.13 14.36
CA HIS A 181 3.16 -18.94 13.42
C HIS A 181 2.23 -18.05 12.57
N PRO A 182 2.29 -18.10 11.22
CA PRO A 182 1.57 -17.17 10.36
C PRO A 182 0.06 -17.12 10.61
N ALA A 183 -0.58 -18.27 10.85
CA ALA A 183 -2.00 -18.33 11.19
C ALA A 183 -2.36 -17.70 12.56
N LEU A 184 -1.44 -17.73 13.54
CA LEU A 184 -1.64 -17.07 14.83
C LEU A 184 -1.55 -15.55 14.67
N LEU A 185 -0.55 -15.07 13.93
CA LEU A 185 -0.38 -13.64 13.68
C LEU A 185 -1.49 -13.08 12.78
N ASP A 186 -1.95 -13.85 11.79
CA ASP A 186 -3.06 -13.43 10.92
C ASP A 186 -4.37 -13.29 11.72
N ALA A 187 -4.65 -14.26 12.59
CA ALA A 187 -5.80 -14.21 13.48
C ALA A 187 -5.77 -13.00 14.45
N ALA A 188 -4.59 -12.44 14.75
CA ALA A 188 -4.45 -11.20 15.51
C ALA A 188 -4.97 -9.96 14.76
N LEU A 189 -5.06 -10.03 13.43
CA LEU A 189 -5.58 -8.96 12.58
C LEU A 189 -7.10 -9.05 12.36
N HIS A 190 -7.74 -10.17 12.70
CA HIS A 190 -9.16 -10.39 12.41
C HIS A 190 -10.09 -9.38 13.10
N GLY A 191 -9.73 -8.90 14.29
CA GLY A 191 -10.48 -7.84 14.97
C GLY A 191 -10.51 -6.53 14.17
N ALA A 192 -9.38 -6.17 13.56
CA ALA A 192 -9.29 -5.00 12.67
C ALA A 192 -9.98 -5.25 11.33
N ALA A 193 -9.84 -6.45 10.75
CA ALA A 193 -10.54 -6.84 9.53
C ALA A 193 -12.06 -6.66 9.67
N LEU A 194 -12.64 -7.12 10.79
CA LEU A 194 -14.05 -6.92 11.11
C LEU A 194 -14.45 -5.44 11.20
N HIS A 195 -13.56 -4.59 11.71
CA HIS A 195 -13.80 -3.16 11.82
C HIS A 195 -13.85 -2.48 10.44
N TRP A 196 -13.00 -2.91 9.50
CA TRP A 196 -12.93 -2.31 8.17
C TRP A 196 -14.06 -2.75 7.22
N LEU A 197 -14.80 -3.82 7.54
CA LEU A 197 -15.88 -4.32 6.68
C LEU A 197 -16.87 -3.23 6.28
N ASP A 198 -17.26 -2.37 7.23
CA ASP A 198 -18.29 -1.36 6.99
C ASP A 198 -17.82 -0.23 6.05
N GLY A 199 -16.51 -0.05 5.88
CA GLY A 199 -15.90 0.95 4.98
C GLY A 199 -15.33 0.36 3.69
N THR A 200 -15.41 -0.95 3.49
CA THR A 200 -14.85 -1.61 2.31
C THR A 200 -15.89 -1.63 1.18
N PRO A 201 -15.54 -1.22 -0.06
CA PRO A 201 -16.46 -1.30 -1.18
C PRO A 201 -16.97 -2.72 -1.41
N SER A 202 -18.22 -2.86 -1.87
CA SER A 202 -18.79 -4.17 -2.20
C SER A 202 -17.92 -4.92 -3.22
N GLY A 203 -17.72 -6.21 -3.01
CA GLY A 203 -16.86 -7.04 -3.85
C GLY A 203 -15.35 -6.85 -3.63
N HIS A 204 -14.95 -6.07 -2.63
CA HIS A 204 -13.55 -5.90 -2.23
C HIS A 204 -13.31 -6.44 -0.82
N SER A 205 -12.07 -6.83 -0.56
CA SER A 205 -11.57 -7.19 0.76
C SER A 205 -10.27 -6.45 1.06
N ASN A 206 -10.12 -5.92 2.28
CA ASN A 206 -8.88 -5.28 2.69
C ASN A 206 -7.83 -6.33 3.05
N LEU A 207 -6.72 -6.35 2.31
CA LEU A 207 -5.60 -7.25 2.54
C LEU A 207 -4.36 -6.48 3.01
N PRO A 208 -3.53 -7.07 3.88
CA PRO A 208 -2.21 -6.55 4.21
C PRO A 208 -1.36 -6.28 2.96
N PHE A 209 -0.78 -5.08 2.86
CA PHE A 209 0.03 -4.65 1.71
C PHE A 209 1.43 -4.19 2.11
N ALA A 210 1.56 -3.44 3.21
CA ALA A 210 2.82 -2.91 3.68
C ALA A 210 2.93 -2.97 5.21
N TRP A 211 4.07 -3.42 5.73
CA TRP A 211 4.41 -3.47 7.14
C TRP A 211 5.59 -2.55 7.37
N GLY A 212 5.57 -1.81 8.48
CA GLY A 212 6.65 -0.96 8.93
C GLY A 212 7.00 -1.25 10.37
N GLY A 213 8.30 -1.27 10.68
CA GLY A 213 8.82 -1.43 12.04
C GLY A 213 8.34 -2.71 12.74
N VAL A 214 8.54 -3.86 12.10
CA VAL A 214 8.21 -5.16 12.72
C VAL A 214 9.38 -5.65 13.56
N ARG A 215 9.12 -5.95 14.83
CA ARG A 215 10.10 -6.48 15.78
C ARG A 215 9.58 -7.77 16.42
N LEU A 216 10.43 -8.79 16.42
CA LEU A 216 10.18 -10.06 17.08
C LEU A 216 10.90 -10.09 18.43
N HIS A 217 10.15 -10.33 19.50
CA HIS A 217 10.64 -10.31 20.88
C HIS A 217 10.75 -11.71 21.49
N ALA A 218 9.88 -12.62 21.06
CA ALA A 218 9.87 -14.02 21.49
C ALA A 218 9.35 -14.92 20.37
N VAL A 219 9.76 -16.19 20.40
CA VAL A 219 9.37 -17.23 19.45
C VAL A 219 8.47 -18.27 20.11
N ALA A 220 7.92 -19.19 19.30
CA ALA A 220 7.13 -20.34 19.76
C ALA A 220 5.86 -19.98 20.56
N ALA A 221 5.33 -18.77 20.38
CA ALA A 221 4.07 -18.36 20.99
C ALA A 221 2.90 -19.16 20.40
N THR A 222 2.05 -19.71 21.26
CA THR A 222 0.81 -20.41 20.88
C THR A 222 -0.45 -19.60 21.16
N GLU A 223 -0.34 -18.57 21.98
CA GLU A 223 -1.43 -17.70 22.40
C GLU A 223 -0.93 -16.25 22.51
N LEU A 224 -1.76 -15.30 22.09
CA LEU A 224 -1.45 -13.89 22.09
C LEU A 224 -2.59 -13.09 22.75
N ARG A 225 -2.19 -12.13 23.59
CA ARG A 225 -2.97 -10.93 23.89
C ARG A 225 -2.50 -9.83 22.95
N VAL A 226 -3.44 -9.22 22.25
CA VAL A 226 -3.15 -8.28 21.18
C VAL A 226 -3.78 -6.93 21.51
N ARG A 227 -3.03 -5.85 21.32
CA ARG A 227 -3.54 -4.48 21.24
C ARG A 227 -3.31 -3.95 19.83
N VAL A 228 -4.38 -3.51 19.19
CA VAL A 228 -4.35 -2.84 17.89
C VAL A 228 -4.83 -1.41 18.07
N ARG A 229 -4.10 -0.45 17.53
CA ARG A 229 -4.58 0.94 17.40
C ARG A 229 -4.86 1.22 15.95
N LEU A 230 -6.05 1.72 15.67
CA LEU A 230 -6.49 2.05 14.32
C LEU A 230 -6.09 3.50 14.01
N GLY A 231 -5.46 3.72 12.86
CA GLY A 231 -5.10 5.05 12.36
C GLY A 231 -6.12 5.63 11.37
N ASP A 232 -6.04 6.93 11.13
CA ASP A 232 -7.00 7.70 10.34
C ASP A 232 -7.06 7.30 8.85
N THR A 233 -5.98 6.77 8.30
CA THR A 233 -5.84 6.41 6.87
C THR A 233 -5.97 4.91 6.61
N GLY A 234 -6.65 4.17 7.49
CA GLY A 234 -6.77 2.71 7.38
C GLY A 234 -5.48 1.95 7.72
N SER A 235 -4.47 2.63 8.28
CA SER A 235 -3.32 1.99 8.88
C SER A 235 -3.66 1.47 10.29
N LEU A 236 -2.85 0.56 10.81
CA LEU A 236 -2.90 0.18 12.23
C LEU A 236 -1.49 -0.03 12.79
N SER A 237 -1.35 0.08 14.11
CA SER A 237 -0.22 -0.46 14.85
C SER A 237 -0.69 -1.69 15.63
N LEU A 238 0.17 -2.70 15.79
CA LEU A 238 -0.14 -3.91 16.55
C LEU A 238 0.96 -4.20 17.55
N GLU A 239 0.58 -4.55 18.77
CA GLU A 239 1.48 -5.13 19.75
C GLU A 239 0.84 -6.41 20.30
N ALA A 240 1.63 -7.46 20.41
CA ALA A 240 1.20 -8.74 20.94
C ALA A 240 2.14 -9.24 22.02
N ALA A 241 1.55 -9.77 23.08
CA ALA A 241 2.22 -10.40 24.20
C ALA A 241 1.65 -11.80 24.45
N ASP A 242 2.39 -12.63 25.16
CA ASP A 242 1.90 -13.91 25.64
C ASP A 242 0.82 -13.75 26.76
N PRO A 243 0.21 -14.83 27.27
CA PRO A 243 -0.77 -14.75 28.35
C PRO A 243 -0.24 -14.17 29.68
N THR A 244 1.09 -14.10 29.86
CA THR A 244 1.72 -13.48 31.04
C THR A 244 1.93 -11.97 30.86
N GLY A 245 1.81 -11.47 29.64
CA GLY A 245 2.09 -10.08 29.26
C GLY A 245 3.52 -9.87 28.75
N ALA A 246 4.31 -10.93 28.55
CA ALA A 246 5.65 -10.81 27.97
C ALA A 246 5.55 -10.51 26.46
N PRO A 247 6.27 -9.51 25.92
CA PRO A 247 6.21 -9.14 24.51
C PRO A 247 6.58 -10.31 23.58
N VAL A 248 5.82 -10.45 22.47
CA VAL A 248 6.08 -11.45 21.42
C VAL A 248 6.40 -10.78 20.10
N VAL A 249 5.54 -9.87 19.62
CA VAL A 249 5.76 -9.14 18.36
C VAL A 249 5.15 -7.74 18.44
N SER A 250 5.82 -6.76 17.83
CA SER A 250 5.29 -5.41 17.63
C SER A 250 5.41 -4.99 16.16
N ILE A 251 4.43 -4.26 15.68
CA ILE A 251 4.31 -3.72 14.33
C ILE A 251 3.94 -2.25 14.47
N ASP A 252 4.86 -1.37 14.10
CA ASP A 252 4.65 0.08 14.21
C ASP A 252 3.55 0.54 13.25
N GLN A 253 3.53 -0.02 12.03
CA GLN A 253 2.52 0.30 11.03
C GLN A 253 2.20 -0.91 10.14
N LEU A 254 0.92 -1.15 9.90
CA LEU A 254 0.40 -2.03 8.88
C LEU A 254 -0.57 -1.23 8.01
N GLN A 255 -0.33 -1.21 6.71
CA GLN A 255 -1.26 -0.67 5.72
C GLN A 255 -1.98 -1.80 5.01
N VAL A 256 -3.27 -1.60 4.79
CA VAL A 256 -4.12 -2.51 4.01
C VAL A 256 -4.58 -1.86 2.73
N ARG A 257 -4.90 -2.69 1.74
CA ARG A 257 -5.47 -2.25 0.47
C ARG A 257 -6.73 -3.04 0.13
N PRO A 258 -7.77 -2.39 -0.41
CA PRO A 258 -8.92 -3.09 -0.95
C PRO A 258 -8.51 -3.82 -2.23
N VAL A 259 -8.82 -5.11 -2.29
CA VAL A 259 -8.54 -5.98 -3.44
C VAL A 259 -9.85 -6.59 -3.92
N ALA A 260 -10.08 -6.54 -5.23
CA ALA A 260 -11.21 -7.19 -5.90
C ALA A 260 -10.85 -8.61 -6.35
N ALA A 261 -11.86 -9.46 -6.56
CA ALA A 261 -11.67 -10.86 -6.96
C ALA A 261 -10.88 -11.02 -8.27
N ASP A 262 -11.14 -10.18 -9.28
CA ASP A 262 -10.48 -10.20 -10.58
C ASP A 262 -8.98 -9.86 -10.51
N GLN A 263 -8.58 -8.98 -9.58
CA GLN A 263 -7.18 -8.61 -9.36
C GLN A 263 -6.34 -9.77 -8.83
N LEU A 264 -6.92 -10.70 -8.06
CA LEU A 264 -6.23 -11.91 -7.60
C LEU A 264 -5.91 -12.85 -8.77
N TYR A 265 -6.84 -12.99 -9.71
CA TYR A 265 -6.65 -13.83 -10.89
C TYR A 265 -5.69 -13.21 -11.91
N ALA A 266 -5.71 -11.88 -12.07
CA ALA A 266 -4.80 -11.18 -12.96
C ALA A 266 -3.32 -11.43 -12.61
N GLY A 267 -2.96 -11.49 -11.33
CA GLY A 267 -1.59 -11.80 -10.88
C GLY A 267 -1.12 -13.23 -11.18
N SER A 268 -2.04 -14.16 -11.45
CA SER A 268 -1.73 -15.58 -11.73
C SER A 268 -1.63 -15.91 -13.24
N ALA A 269 -2.20 -15.07 -14.10
CA ALA A 269 -2.13 -15.23 -15.55
C ALA A 269 -0.93 -14.45 -16.09
N LYS A 270 -0.03 -15.16 -16.80
CA LYS A 270 1.05 -14.56 -17.60
C LYS A 270 0.53 -13.30 -18.31
N HIS A 271 1.11 -12.15 -17.96
CA HIS A 271 0.82 -10.90 -18.63
C HIS A 271 1.46 -10.92 -20.03
N ASP A 272 0.78 -11.54 -20.99
CA ASP A 272 0.87 -11.20 -22.42
C ASP A 272 -0.27 -10.22 -22.78
N GLY A 273 -0.50 -9.21 -21.92
CA GLY A 273 -1.57 -8.24 -22.06
C GLY A 273 -1.04 -6.86 -22.44
N LEU A 274 -1.52 -6.32 -23.55
CA LEU A 274 -1.38 -4.89 -23.86
C LEU A 274 -2.12 -4.08 -22.80
N TYR A 275 -1.41 -3.19 -22.12
CA TYR A 275 -2.03 -2.26 -21.18
C TYR A 275 -2.82 -1.19 -21.93
N ARG A 276 -3.93 -0.75 -21.34
CA ARG A 276 -4.73 0.39 -21.81
C ARG A 276 -4.96 1.37 -20.66
N VAL A 277 -4.86 2.66 -20.97
CA VAL A 277 -5.23 3.74 -20.05
C VAL A 277 -6.74 3.76 -19.87
N GLU A 278 -7.17 3.74 -18.60
CA GLU A 278 -8.55 3.93 -18.19
C GLU A 278 -8.63 5.05 -17.14
N TRP A 279 -9.63 5.92 -17.27
CA TRP A 279 -9.82 7.06 -16.39
C TRP A 279 -11.04 6.82 -15.51
N SER A 280 -10.82 6.78 -14.20
CA SER A 280 -11.91 6.70 -13.22
C SER A 280 -12.44 8.10 -12.91
N PRO A 281 -13.77 8.33 -13.05
CA PRO A 281 -14.36 9.62 -12.72
C PRO A 281 -14.27 9.89 -11.21
N LEU A 282 -13.81 11.08 -10.85
CA LEU A 282 -13.82 11.58 -9.48
C LEU A 282 -14.99 12.55 -9.32
N ASP A 283 -15.80 12.39 -8.27
CA ASP A 283 -16.85 13.35 -7.94
C ASP A 283 -16.22 14.63 -7.38
N LEU A 284 -16.20 15.70 -8.19
CA LEU A 284 -15.68 16.99 -7.80
C LEU A 284 -16.74 17.76 -6.98
N VAL A 285 -16.33 18.26 -5.81
CA VAL A 285 -17.10 19.24 -5.05
C VAL A 285 -16.89 20.61 -5.68
N PRO A 286 -17.95 21.36 -6.06
CA PRO A 286 -17.78 22.70 -6.64
C PRO A 286 -17.06 23.64 -5.65
N ALA A 287 -15.91 24.16 -6.05
CA ALA A 287 -15.19 25.15 -5.27
C ALA A 287 -15.93 26.49 -5.25
N ALA A 288 -15.77 27.26 -4.17
CA ALA A 288 -16.21 28.65 -4.12
C ALA A 288 -15.44 29.49 -5.15
N ARG A 289 -16.10 30.49 -5.77
CA ARG A 289 -15.59 31.36 -6.86
C ARG A 289 -14.05 31.50 -6.87
N GLU A 290 -13.42 30.73 -7.75
CA GLU A 290 -11.99 30.77 -8.02
C GLU A 290 -11.72 31.76 -9.17
N VAL A 291 -10.63 32.52 -9.10
CA VAL A 291 -10.12 33.37 -10.19
C VAL A 291 -9.15 32.54 -11.03
N TRP A 292 -9.48 32.39 -12.31
CA TRP A 292 -8.74 31.54 -13.24
C TRP A 292 -7.82 32.37 -14.15
N ALA A 293 -6.64 31.86 -14.45
CA ALA A 293 -5.76 32.39 -15.50
C ALA A 293 -5.59 31.34 -16.60
N VAL A 294 -5.95 31.67 -17.84
CA VAL A 294 -5.79 30.77 -18.99
C VAL A 294 -4.59 31.21 -19.82
N LEU A 295 -3.65 30.29 -20.04
CA LEU A 295 -2.41 30.57 -20.77
C LEU A 295 -2.52 30.13 -22.25
N GLY A 296 -2.10 30.99 -23.17
CA GLY A 296 -1.80 30.65 -24.57
C GLY A 296 -2.98 30.28 -25.48
N ASP A 297 -4.08 29.75 -24.95
CA ASP A 297 -5.25 29.35 -25.73
C ASP A 297 -6.42 30.34 -25.58
N ARG A 298 -6.57 31.19 -26.60
CA ARG A 298 -7.63 32.20 -26.64
C ARG A 298 -9.02 31.59 -26.78
N THR A 299 -9.13 30.44 -27.46
CA THR A 299 -10.41 29.76 -27.69
C THR A 299 -10.90 29.16 -26.38
N LEU A 300 -10.04 28.45 -25.68
CA LEU A 300 -10.35 27.90 -24.35
C LEU A 300 -10.71 29.00 -23.35
N TYR A 301 -9.99 30.12 -23.38
CA TYR A 301 -10.33 31.30 -22.58
C TYR A 301 -11.75 31.82 -22.88
N ASP A 302 -12.11 31.96 -24.17
CA ASP A 302 -13.42 32.45 -24.59
C ASP A 302 -14.57 31.51 -24.20
N GLU A 303 -14.30 30.21 -24.09
CA GLU A 303 -15.24 29.21 -23.57
C GLU A 303 -15.36 29.29 -22.04
N LEU A 304 -14.24 29.26 -21.32
CA LEU A 304 -14.22 29.24 -19.85
C LEU A 304 -14.79 30.52 -19.23
N ARG A 305 -14.53 31.70 -19.83
CA ARG A 305 -15.06 32.97 -19.30
C ARG A 305 -16.58 33.09 -19.34
N GLN A 306 -17.28 32.15 -19.98
CA GLN A 306 -18.75 32.07 -19.97
C GLN A 306 -19.28 31.47 -18.67
N THR A 307 -18.45 30.71 -17.93
CA THR A 307 -18.84 29.95 -16.73
C THR A 307 -18.07 30.34 -15.48
N VAL A 308 -16.80 30.74 -15.62
CA VAL A 308 -15.91 31.14 -14.51
C VAL A 308 -15.34 32.54 -14.70
N THR A 309 -14.86 33.15 -13.61
CA THR A 309 -14.10 34.41 -13.71
C THR A 309 -12.69 34.08 -14.16
N ALA A 310 -12.38 34.37 -15.43
CA ALA A 310 -11.09 34.06 -16.02
C ALA A 310 -10.43 35.29 -16.68
N SER A 311 -9.11 35.37 -16.59
CA SER A 311 -8.25 36.31 -17.32
C SER A 311 -7.35 35.54 -18.30
N PHE A 312 -7.02 36.15 -19.44
CA PHE A 312 -6.17 35.56 -20.47
C PHE A 312 -4.74 36.11 -20.38
N TYR A 313 -3.76 35.22 -20.50
CA TYR A 313 -2.35 35.54 -20.61
C TYR A 313 -1.73 34.75 -21.77
N GLU A 314 -0.76 35.35 -22.46
CA GLU A 314 -0.11 34.69 -23.61
C GLU A 314 0.74 33.50 -23.13
N ASP A 315 1.37 33.67 -21.97
CA ASP A 315 2.26 32.70 -21.34
C ASP A 315 2.38 32.98 -19.83
N LEU A 316 3.18 32.18 -19.13
CA LEU A 316 3.42 32.38 -17.70
C LEU A 316 4.21 33.67 -17.41
N THR A 317 5.04 34.12 -18.34
CA THR A 317 5.84 35.35 -18.21
C THR A 317 4.94 36.59 -18.15
N THR A 318 3.93 36.65 -19.01
CA THR A 318 2.94 37.73 -19.06
C THR A 318 2.04 37.74 -17.82
N LEU A 319 1.68 36.56 -17.29
CA LEU A 319 0.97 36.44 -16.01
C LEU A 319 1.81 36.97 -14.83
N THR A 320 3.05 36.48 -14.69
CA THR A 320 3.93 36.89 -13.58
C THR A 320 4.32 38.36 -13.65
N ALA A 321 4.43 38.94 -14.85
CA ALA A 321 4.62 40.39 -15.03
C ALA A 321 3.38 41.19 -14.58
N ALA A 322 2.17 40.70 -14.88
CA ALA A 322 0.93 41.33 -14.43
C ALA A 322 0.79 41.30 -12.89
N ILE A 323 1.11 40.16 -12.26
CA ILE A 323 1.17 40.04 -10.79
C ILE A 323 2.19 41.03 -10.20
N SER A 324 3.39 41.11 -10.80
CA SER A 324 4.42 42.07 -10.36
C SER A 324 3.95 43.52 -10.47
N ALA A 325 3.24 43.86 -11.53
CA ALA A 325 2.69 45.21 -11.71
C ALA A 325 1.58 45.52 -10.70
N ALA A 326 0.79 44.51 -10.33
CA ALA A 326 -0.25 44.60 -9.31
C ALA A 326 0.33 44.93 -7.93
N ASP A 327 1.40 44.23 -7.51
CA ASP A 327 2.06 44.46 -6.21
C ASP A 327 2.62 45.89 -6.06
N ASN A 328 2.91 46.56 -7.18
CA ASN A 328 3.50 47.90 -7.21
C ASN A 328 2.48 49.03 -7.43
N ALA A 329 1.21 48.72 -7.65
CA ALA A 329 0.15 49.71 -7.87
C ALA A 329 -0.47 50.16 -6.53
N ALA A 330 -0.55 51.48 -6.31
CA ALA A 330 -1.07 52.07 -5.07
C ALA A 330 -2.61 51.95 -4.90
N ASP A 331 -3.32 51.54 -5.95
CA ASP A 331 -4.75 51.29 -5.95
C ASP A 331 -5.01 49.80 -6.22
N ASN A 332 -5.82 49.15 -5.38
CA ASN A 332 -6.27 47.74 -5.45
C ASN A 332 -7.11 47.40 -6.71
N ALA A 333 -6.73 47.89 -7.88
CA ALA A 333 -7.45 47.75 -9.15
C ALA A 333 -6.77 46.75 -10.12
N ALA A 334 -5.73 46.05 -9.68
CA ALA A 334 -5.04 45.04 -10.47
C ALA A 334 -5.60 43.63 -10.19
N ASP A 335 -5.55 42.76 -11.20
CA ASP A 335 -6.05 41.37 -11.10
C ASP A 335 -5.34 40.64 -9.94
N PRO A 336 -6.09 39.98 -9.05
CA PRO A 336 -5.50 39.20 -7.95
C PRO A 336 -4.71 38.02 -8.50
N VAL A 337 -3.76 37.51 -7.69
CA VAL A 337 -3.08 36.23 -7.96
C VAL A 337 -4.15 35.15 -8.20
N PRO A 338 -4.09 34.40 -9.31
CA PRO A 338 -5.11 33.42 -9.65
C PRO A 338 -5.08 32.23 -8.67
N ASP A 339 -6.25 31.67 -8.39
CA ASP A 339 -6.40 30.43 -7.62
C ASP A 339 -6.09 29.18 -8.48
N LEU A 340 -6.23 29.32 -9.80
CA LEU A 340 -5.98 28.27 -10.78
C LEU A 340 -5.38 28.84 -12.06
N ILE A 341 -4.26 28.29 -12.50
CA ILE A 341 -3.69 28.51 -13.83
C ILE A 341 -4.03 27.32 -14.70
N VAL A 342 -4.61 27.56 -15.87
CA VAL A 342 -4.88 26.54 -16.90
C VAL A 342 -3.81 26.65 -17.98
N LEU A 343 -3.03 25.58 -18.13
CA LEU A 343 -1.99 25.42 -19.15
C LEU A 343 -2.43 24.37 -20.19
N PRO A 344 -2.94 24.79 -21.34
CA PRO A 344 -3.31 23.89 -22.43
C PRO A 344 -2.05 23.42 -23.16
N ILE A 345 -1.94 22.11 -23.36
CA ILE A 345 -0.89 21.49 -24.16
C ILE A 345 -1.49 21.21 -25.55
N PRO A 346 -1.09 21.95 -26.60
CA PRO A 346 -1.67 21.79 -27.92
C PRO A 346 -1.35 20.39 -28.48
N THR A 347 -2.35 19.71 -29.03
CA THR A 347 -2.19 18.39 -29.69
C THR A 347 -1.51 18.48 -31.05
N HIS A 348 -1.47 19.67 -31.64
CA HIS A 348 -0.71 19.96 -32.85
C HIS A 348 -0.16 21.38 -32.78
N PRO A 349 1.14 21.60 -33.10
CA PRO A 349 1.62 22.95 -33.33
C PRO A 349 0.87 23.53 -34.54
N SER A 350 0.05 24.54 -34.28
CA SER A 350 -0.67 25.28 -35.31
C SER A 350 0.32 25.96 -36.26
N HIS A 351 0.13 25.72 -37.57
CA HIS A 351 0.78 26.34 -38.73
C HIS A 351 2.07 25.69 -39.27
N GLU A 352 1.98 24.45 -39.74
CA GLU A 352 2.39 23.96 -41.07
C GLU A 352 2.36 22.43 -41.09
N PRO A 353 1.81 21.77 -42.12
CA PRO A 353 1.87 20.30 -42.22
C PRO A 353 3.25 19.90 -42.73
N ASP A 354 4.26 19.90 -41.86
CA ASP A 354 5.36 18.95 -42.03
C ASP A 354 5.16 17.80 -41.04
N ASP A 355 4.24 16.93 -41.42
CA ASP A 355 3.88 15.64 -40.81
C ASP A 355 5.06 14.63 -40.82
N ARG A 356 6.31 15.11 -40.92
CA ARG A 356 7.53 14.34 -41.15
C ARG A 356 8.38 14.10 -39.91
N ASN A 357 8.09 14.77 -38.78
CA ASN A 357 8.86 14.57 -37.55
C ASN A 357 8.03 14.70 -36.25
N PRO A 358 7.18 13.70 -35.95
CA PRO A 358 6.41 13.67 -34.69
C PRO A 358 7.30 13.67 -33.44
N VAL A 359 8.50 13.09 -33.52
CA VAL A 359 9.47 13.08 -32.40
C VAL A 359 10.00 14.49 -32.11
N GLY A 360 10.32 15.26 -33.15
CA GLY A 360 10.76 16.65 -33.01
C GLY A 360 9.67 17.54 -32.42
N ALA A 361 8.43 17.39 -32.87
CA ALA A 361 7.29 18.10 -32.32
C ALA A 361 7.07 17.76 -30.82
N ALA A 362 7.19 16.47 -30.45
CA ALA A 362 7.09 16.03 -29.07
C ALA A 362 8.21 16.60 -28.19
N HIS A 363 9.46 16.65 -28.67
CA HIS A 363 10.56 17.27 -27.93
C HIS A 363 10.35 18.76 -27.69
N VAL A 364 9.94 19.52 -28.72
CA VAL A 364 9.68 20.97 -28.57
C VAL A 364 8.54 21.22 -27.57
N MET A 365 7.48 20.41 -27.62
CA MET A 365 6.36 20.50 -26.68
C MET A 365 6.79 20.17 -25.25
N LEU A 366 7.62 19.13 -25.07
CA LEU A 366 8.15 18.75 -23.76
C LEU A 366 9.07 19.83 -23.19
N GLU A 367 9.96 20.39 -24.01
CA GLU A 367 10.86 21.48 -23.61
C GLU A 367 10.08 22.72 -23.17
N HIS A 368 9.06 23.12 -23.94
CA HIS A 368 8.21 24.27 -23.59
C HIS A 368 7.40 24.04 -22.30
N THR A 369 6.83 22.84 -22.15
CA THR A 369 6.07 22.47 -20.95
C THR A 369 6.98 22.42 -19.72
N LEU A 370 8.13 21.78 -19.84
CA LEU A 370 9.12 21.69 -18.76
C LEU A 370 9.61 23.07 -18.35
N HIS A 371 9.90 23.96 -19.30
CA HIS A 371 10.30 25.32 -19.01
C HIS A 371 9.22 26.10 -18.25
N THR A 372 7.95 25.93 -18.65
CA THR A 372 6.80 26.55 -17.97
C THR A 372 6.66 26.02 -16.53
N LEU A 373 6.78 24.71 -16.33
CA LEU A 373 6.72 24.08 -15.00
C LEU A 373 7.87 24.52 -14.09
N GLN A 374 9.09 24.59 -14.62
CA GLN A 374 10.25 25.06 -13.86
C GLN A 374 10.10 26.52 -13.44
N THR A 375 9.56 27.37 -14.35
CA THR A 375 9.31 28.78 -14.06
C THR A 375 8.21 28.96 -13.02
N TYR A 376 7.14 28.17 -13.11
CA TYR A 376 6.05 28.14 -12.13
C TYR A 376 6.55 27.74 -10.74
N LEU A 377 7.32 26.65 -10.64
CA LEU A 377 7.84 26.14 -9.37
C LEU A 377 8.90 27.06 -8.74
N ALA A 378 9.51 27.95 -9.52
CA ALA A 378 10.51 28.89 -9.04
C ALA A 378 9.93 30.22 -8.55
N ASP A 379 8.64 30.49 -8.77
CA ASP A 379 8.00 31.75 -8.38
C ASP A 379 7.18 31.57 -7.08
N ASP A 380 7.75 31.99 -5.96
CA ASP A 380 7.15 31.88 -4.62
C ASP A 380 5.75 32.53 -4.52
N ARG A 381 5.41 33.47 -5.41
CA ARG A 381 4.09 34.12 -5.43
C ARG A 381 2.97 33.20 -5.90
N LEU A 382 3.32 32.11 -6.59
CA LEU A 382 2.39 31.11 -7.10
C LEU A 382 2.29 29.88 -6.19
N ALA A 383 2.91 29.91 -5.00
CA ALA A 383 2.98 28.76 -4.09
C ALA A 383 1.59 28.21 -3.70
N ASP A 384 0.60 29.10 -3.55
CA ASP A 384 -0.79 28.74 -3.21
C ASP A 384 -1.71 28.62 -4.46
N THR A 385 -1.21 28.95 -5.65
CA THR A 385 -1.93 28.79 -6.91
C THR A 385 -1.89 27.32 -7.33
N ARG A 386 -2.96 26.80 -7.92
CA ARG A 386 -2.95 25.46 -8.53
C ARG A 386 -2.66 25.56 -10.02
N LEU A 387 -1.92 24.61 -10.58
CA LEU A 387 -1.69 24.48 -12.02
C LEU A 387 -2.48 23.29 -12.58
N LEU A 388 -3.42 23.55 -13.48
CA LEU A 388 -4.14 22.57 -14.27
C LEU A 388 -3.48 22.45 -15.65
N VAL A 389 -2.79 21.35 -15.89
CA VAL A 389 -2.25 21.02 -17.22
C VAL A 389 -3.32 20.30 -18.02
N LEU A 390 -3.84 20.94 -19.06
CA LEU A 390 -4.88 20.39 -19.92
C LEU A 390 -4.24 19.74 -21.14
N THR A 391 -4.15 18.41 -21.12
CA THR A 391 -3.75 17.62 -22.28
C THR A 391 -5.01 17.17 -23.02
N ALA A 392 -5.10 17.43 -24.33
CA ALA A 392 -6.22 16.87 -25.10
C ALA A 392 -6.08 15.34 -25.23
N ALA A 393 -7.22 14.67 -25.14
CA ALA A 393 -7.37 13.22 -25.31
C ALA A 393 -7.64 12.84 -26.76
#